data_AF-A0A7C8IXI3-F1
#
_entry.id   AF-A0A7C8IXI3-F1
#
_cell.length_a   1.000
_cell.length_b   1.000
_cell.length_c   1.000
_cell.angle_alpha   90.00
_cell.angle_beta   90.00
_cell.angle_gamma   90.00
#
_symmetry.space_group_name_H-M   'P 1'
#
loop_
_entity.id
_entity.type
_entity.pdbx_description
1 polymer ?
#
loop_
_entity_poly.entity_id
_entity_poly.type
_entity_poly.pdbx_seq_one_letter_code
_entity_poly.pdbx_strand_id
1 'polypeptide(L)'
;MPIKLIPRKLYLDHPASPVTGFRFNGFYFGYPCPEEHQGLVSPFAVDPPMLHWIYADKDTGLLHHGSRKDTVGHLIGPWSWTEDEEYLILEGEQYFVAVQNDDGSWCVHYDKNGDLDEVMAPRDVVEIELHRELQLGVSSRMTRD
;
A
#
# COMPACT_ATOMS: atom_id res chain seq x y z
N MET A 1 10.05 -4.69 7.25
CA MET A 1 10.48 -3.28 7.38
C MET A 1 9.23 -2.41 7.44
N PRO A 2 9.21 -1.27 8.17
CA PRO A 2 8.03 -0.42 8.18
C PRO A 2 7.87 0.34 6.86
N ILE A 3 6.62 0.59 6.46
CA ILE A 3 6.30 1.47 5.34
C ILE A 3 6.19 2.92 5.82
N LYS A 4 6.70 3.84 5.00
CA LYS A 4 6.57 5.29 5.18
C LYS A 4 5.77 5.90 4.03
N LEU A 5 4.87 6.81 4.36
CA LEU A 5 4.17 7.68 3.44
C LEU A 5 4.97 8.96 3.24
N ILE A 6 5.40 9.18 2.00
CA ILE A 6 6.15 10.35 1.54
C ILE A 6 5.38 10.90 0.36
N PRO A 7 5.16 12.22 0.24
CA PRO A 7 4.12 12.79 -0.60
C PRO A 7 3.76 12.01 -1.86
N ARG A 8 2.58 11.39 -1.79
CA ARG A 8 1.92 10.55 -2.79
C ARG A 8 2.42 9.12 -2.92
N LYS A 9 3.49 8.64 -2.30
CA LYS A 9 4.03 7.29 -2.52
C LYS A 9 4.27 6.53 -1.22
N LEU A 10 4.31 5.20 -1.31
CA LEU A 10 4.69 4.31 -0.21
C LEU A 10 6.14 3.86 -0.39
N TYR A 11 6.95 4.03 0.65
CA TYR A 11 8.36 3.64 0.68
C TYR A 11 8.64 2.60 1.75
N LEU A 12 9.58 1.69 1.50
CA LEU A 12 10.18 0.87 2.55
C LEU A 12 11.25 1.69 3.29
N ASP A 13 11.17 1.71 4.61
CA ASP A 13 12.20 2.30 5.46
C ASP A 13 13.36 1.33 5.65
N HIS A 14 14.17 1.18 4.60
CA HIS A 14 15.31 0.26 4.57
C HIS A 14 16.48 0.83 5.39
N PRO A 15 17.12 0.05 6.30
CA PRO A 15 18.16 0.58 7.19
C PRO A 15 19.39 1.15 6.47
N ALA A 16 19.72 0.64 5.28
CA ALA A 16 20.81 1.16 4.46
C ALA A 16 20.44 2.42 3.64
N SER A 17 19.14 2.71 3.50
CA SER A 17 18.61 3.89 2.80
C SER A 17 17.32 4.35 3.49
N PRO A 18 17.44 4.91 4.70
CA PRO A 18 16.29 5.27 5.52
C PRO A 18 15.55 6.46 4.90
N VAL A 19 14.23 6.50 5.08
CA VAL A 19 13.41 7.57 4.51
C VAL A 19 12.58 8.28 5.57
N THR A 20 12.40 9.59 5.39
CA THR A 20 11.64 10.41 6.34
C THR A 20 10.21 10.62 5.82
N GLY A 21 9.23 10.11 6.56
CA GLY A 21 7.81 10.22 6.22
C GLY A 21 6.91 9.75 7.37
N PHE A 22 5.60 9.77 7.13
CA PHE A 22 4.62 9.28 8.10
C PHE A 22 4.66 7.76 8.14
N ARG A 23 4.69 7.16 9.33
CA ARG A 23 4.57 5.70 9.43
C ARG A 23 3.19 5.29 8.90
N PHE A 24 3.15 4.34 7.98
CA PHE A 24 1.91 3.72 7.56
C PHE A 24 1.20 3.10 8.78
N ASN A 25 -0.08 3.41 8.94
CA ASN A 25 -0.96 2.81 9.93
C ASN A 25 -2.33 2.61 9.29
N GLY A 26 -2.60 1.38 8.86
CA GLY A 26 -3.75 1.04 8.01
C GLY A 26 -5.06 0.88 8.78
N PHE A 27 -6.14 1.43 8.22
CA PHE A 27 -7.51 1.19 8.64
C PHE A 27 -8.37 0.83 7.43
N TYR A 28 -9.31 -0.10 7.60
CA TYR A 28 -10.24 -0.48 6.55
C TYR A 28 -11.51 0.35 6.61
N PHE A 29 -11.95 0.87 5.47
CA PHE A 29 -13.18 1.62 5.30
C PHE A 29 -13.88 1.18 4.02
N GLY A 30 -15.21 1.21 3.99
CA GLY A 30 -15.94 1.08 2.73
C GLY A 30 -15.55 2.20 1.78
N TYR A 31 -14.96 1.85 0.64
CA TYR A 31 -14.70 2.82 -0.41
C TYR A 31 -16.01 3.15 -1.11
N PRO A 32 -16.34 4.44 -1.28
CA PRO A 32 -17.61 4.85 -1.87
C PRO A 32 -17.63 4.65 -3.39
N CYS A 33 -17.77 3.40 -3.84
CA CYS A 33 -18.02 3.00 -5.22
C CYS A 33 -19.20 2.02 -5.31
N PRO A 34 -19.83 1.84 -6.49
CA PRO A 34 -20.92 0.89 -6.68
C PRO A 34 -20.58 -0.55 -6.30
N GLU A 35 -19.31 -0.94 -6.44
CA GLU A 35 -18.79 -2.27 -6.15
C GLU A 35 -18.55 -2.50 -4.64
N GLU A 36 -18.78 -1.48 -3.80
CA GLU A 36 -18.64 -1.53 -2.35
C GLU A 36 -17.28 -2.09 -1.87
N HIS A 37 -16.20 -1.74 -2.59
CA HIS A 37 -14.87 -2.21 -2.26
C HIS A 37 -14.49 -1.86 -0.82
N GLN A 38 -13.91 -2.82 -0.11
CA GLN A 38 -13.15 -2.51 1.10
C GLN A 38 -11.88 -1.77 0.70
N GLY A 39 -11.77 -0.51 1.09
CA GLY A 39 -10.59 0.33 0.88
C GLY A 39 -9.69 0.35 2.11
N LEU A 40 -8.44 0.77 1.89
CA LEU A 40 -7.43 0.94 2.93
C LEU A 40 -7.07 2.42 3.04
N VAL A 41 -7.04 2.95 4.25
CA VAL A 41 -6.59 4.32 4.53
C VAL A 41 -5.47 4.35 5.54
N SER A 42 -4.65 5.39 5.52
CA SER A 42 -3.63 5.65 6.56
C SER A 42 -3.53 7.13 6.88
N PRO A 43 -3.22 7.51 8.14
CA PRO A 43 -2.89 8.88 8.50
C PRO A 43 -1.67 9.37 7.71
N PHE A 44 -1.75 10.60 7.21
CA PHE A 44 -0.61 11.27 6.55
C PHE A 44 -0.34 12.68 7.10
N ALA A 45 -1.15 13.15 8.04
CA ALA A 45 -0.95 14.40 8.76
C ALA A 45 -1.54 14.28 10.17
N VAL A 46 -0.94 14.96 11.15
CA VAL A 46 -1.40 14.95 12.55
C VAL A 46 -2.32 16.14 12.85
N ASP A 47 -2.03 17.31 12.31
CA ASP A 47 -2.78 18.54 12.59
C ASP A 47 -2.91 19.42 11.32
N PRO A 48 -4.11 19.53 10.70
CA PRO A 48 -5.30 18.74 11.04
C PRO A 48 -5.06 17.24 10.75
N PRO A 49 -5.69 16.32 11.51
CA PRO A 49 -5.58 14.90 11.23
C PRO A 49 -6.23 14.60 9.89
N MET A 50 -5.48 13.96 8.99
CA MET A 50 -5.98 13.60 7.67
C MET A 50 -5.63 12.16 7.32
N LEU A 51 -6.61 11.47 6.74
CA LEU A 51 -6.48 10.11 6.20
C LEU A 51 -6.38 10.18 4.68
N HIS A 52 -5.49 9.37 4.12
CA HIS A 52 -5.40 9.14 2.70
C HIS A 52 -5.75 7.70 2.37
N TRP A 53 -6.45 7.51 1.25
CA TRP A 53 -6.63 6.21 0.63
C TRP A 53 -5.31 5.70 0.10
N ILE A 54 -5.08 4.39 0.21
CA ILE A 54 -3.98 3.68 -0.41
C ILE A 54 -4.49 3.01 -1.68
N TYR A 55 -3.77 3.18 -2.79
CA TYR A 55 -4.18 2.67 -4.10
C TYR A 55 -2.95 2.39 -4.95
N ALA A 56 -3.07 1.48 -5.91
CA ALA A 56 -2.03 1.24 -6.91
C ALA A 56 -2.32 2.07 -8.16
N ASP A 57 -1.29 2.72 -8.69
CA ASP A 57 -1.36 3.31 -10.02
C ASP A 57 -1.71 2.24 -11.07
N LYS A 58 -2.65 2.53 -11.97
CA LYS A 58 -3.18 1.53 -12.91
C LYS A 58 -2.16 1.12 -13.99
N ASP A 59 -1.23 2.02 -14.31
CA ASP A 59 -0.32 1.86 -15.44
C ASP A 59 1.05 1.35 -14.96
N THR A 60 1.46 1.72 -13.74
CA THR A 60 2.79 1.41 -13.19
C THR A 60 2.76 0.47 -11.98
N GLY A 61 1.60 0.24 -11.37
CA GLY A 61 1.47 -0.51 -10.12
C GLY A 61 1.99 0.22 -8.89
N LEU A 62 2.63 1.39 -9.01
CA LEU A 62 3.19 2.12 -7.86
C LEU A 62 2.12 2.40 -6.80
N LEU A 63 2.39 2.01 -5.56
CA LEU A 63 1.48 2.31 -4.47
C LEU A 63 1.56 3.79 -4.11
N HIS A 64 0.41 4.43 -4.22
CA HIS A 64 0.17 5.81 -3.88
C HIS A 64 -0.70 5.96 -2.65
N HIS A 65 -0.67 7.17 -2.10
CA HIS A 65 -1.64 7.61 -1.10
C HIS A 65 -2.23 8.97 -1.49
N GLY A 66 -3.53 9.18 -1.26
CA GLY A 66 -4.16 10.45 -1.64
C GLY A 66 -5.62 10.60 -1.22
N SER A 67 -6.21 11.70 -1.64
CA SER A 67 -7.64 11.96 -1.49
C SER A 67 -8.45 11.08 -2.42
N ARG A 68 -9.78 11.02 -2.22
CA ARG A 68 -10.69 10.30 -3.12
C ARG A 68 -10.62 10.79 -4.59
N LYS A 69 -10.23 12.04 -4.84
CA LYS A 69 -10.10 12.52 -6.22
C LYS A 69 -8.87 11.92 -6.91
N ASP A 70 -7.82 11.67 -6.14
CA ASP A 70 -6.55 11.14 -6.64
C ASP A 70 -6.65 9.64 -6.96
N THR A 71 -7.61 8.93 -6.38
CA THR A 71 -7.83 7.49 -6.62
C THR A 71 -8.60 7.20 -7.90
N VAL A 72 -9.19 8.20 -8.56
CA VAL A 72 -10.09 7.99 -9.69
C VAL A 72 -9.35 7.38 -10.88
N GLY A 73 -9.84 6.22 -11.34
CA GLY A 73 -9.24 5.48 -12.46
C GLY A 73 -8.06 4.59 -12.07
N HIS A 74 -7.62 4.63 -10.82
CA HIS A 74 -6.57 3.78 -10.27
C HIS A 74 -7.15 2.58 -9.53
N LEU A 75 -6.30 1.62 -9.19
CA LEU A 75 -6.72 0.42 -8.48
C LEU A 75 -6.84 0.70 -6.98
N ILE A 76 -8.07 0.84 -6.51
CA ILE A 76 -8.38 1.22 -5.12
C ILE A 76 -8.62 0.02 -4.19
N GLY A 77 -8.84 -1.17 -4.74
CA GLY A 77 -9.26 -2.34 -3.96
C GLY A 77 -9.95 -3.41 -4.80
N PRO A 78 -10.50 -4.45 -4.15
CA PRO A 78 -10.62 -4.56 -2.69
C PRO A 78 -9.29 -4.83 -2.00
N TRP A 79 -9.04 -4.11 -0.90
CA TRP A 79 -8.00 -4.43 0.07
C TRP A 79 -8.54 -5.43 1.09
N SER A 80 -7.73 -6.42 1.45
CA SER A 80 -8.07 -7.42 2.47
C SER A 80 -6.78 -7.96 3.10
N TRP A 81 -6.89 -9.06 3.81
CA TRP A 81 -5.79 -9.87 4.29
C TRP A 81 -5.95 -11.34 3.88
N THR A 82 -4.86 -12.10 3.97
CA THR A 82 -4.81 -13.56 3.81
C THR A 82 -5.67 -14.28 4.85
N GLU A 83 -6.05 -15.54 4.61
CA GLU A 83 -6.97 -16.26 5.51
C GLU A 83 -6.45 -16.44 6.95
N ASP A 84 -5.13 -16.52 7.12
CA ASP A 84 -4.43 -16.54 8.42
C ASP A 84 -4.31 -15.16 9.08
N GLU A 85 -4.78 -14.12 8.40
CA GLU A 85 -4.71 -12.71 8.79
C GLU A 85 -3.30 -12.11 8.95
N GLU A 86 -2.28 -12.76 8.40
CA GLU A 86 -0.87 -12.34 8.52
C GLU A 86 -0.46 -11.29 7.49
N TYR A 87 -0.99 -11.32 6.27
CA TYR A 87 -0.50 -10.47 5.18
C TYR A 87 -1.63 -9.68 4.51
N LEU A 88 -1.32 -8.48 4.02
CA LEU A 88 -2.24 -7.69 3.20
C LEU A 88 -2.35 -8.28 1.79
N ILE A 89 -3.55 -8.20 1.21
CA ILE A 89 -3.82 -8.55 -0.18
C ILE A 89 -4.56 -7.41 -0.87
N LEU A 90 -4.32 -7.24 -2.18
CA LEU A 90 -5.04 -6.32 -3.05
C LEU A 90 -5.61 -7.13 -4.22
N GLU A 91 -6.90 -6.94 -4.52
CA GLU A 91 -7.65 -7.75 -5.50
C GLU A 91 -7.58 -9.27 -5.24
N GLY A 92 -7.35 -9.68 -3.99
CA GLY A 92 -7.25 -11.09 -3.61
C GLY A 92 -5.83 -11.67 -3.63
N GLU A 93 -4.83 -10.91 -4.09
CA GLU A 93 -3.48 -11.41 -4.34
C GLU A 93 -2.40 -10.63 -3.57
N GLN A 94 -1.24 -11.26 -3.38
CA GLN A 94 -0.06 -10.72 -2.69
C GLN A 94 1.04 -10.25 -3.64
N TYR A 95 0.68 -9.69 -4.80
CA TYR A 95 1.64 -9.29 -5.83
C TYR A 95 2.36 -7.98 -5.50
N PHE A 96 2.99 -7.88 -4.34
CA PHE A 96 3.76 -6.69 -3.98
C PHE A 96 5.24 -6.86 -4.30
N VAL A 97 5.82 -5.82 -4.87
CA VAL A 97 7.27 -5.74 -5.13
C VAL A 97 7.83 -4.43 -4.60
N ALA A 98 9.10 -4.46 -4.20
CA ALA A 98 9.90 -3.30 -3.89
C ALA A 98 10.78 -2.97 -5.09
N VAL A 99 10.72 -1.74 -5.60
CA VAL A 99 11.56 -1.26 -6.69
C VAL A 99 12.52 -0.20 -6.14
N GLN A 100 13.83 -0.37 -6.40
CA GLN A 100 14.83 0.60 -6.00
C GLN A 100 14.82 1.82 -6.92
N ASN A 101 14.80 3.01 -6.34
CA ASN A 101 14.97 4.27 -7.05
C ASN A 101 16.47 4.60 -7.18
N ASP A 102 16.80 5.53 -8.08
CA ASP A 102 18.18 5.94 -8.37
C ASP A 102 18.90 6.55 -7.15
N ASP A 103 18.16 7.05 -6.15
CA ASP A 103 18.68 7.56 -4.87
C ASP A 103 18.88 6.46 -3.80
N GLY A 104 18.66 5.19 -4.16
CA GLY A 104 18.78 4.02 -3.31
C GLY A 104 17.57 3.76 -2.41
N SER A 105 16.55 4.62 -2.41
CA SER A 105 15.29 4.40 -1.68
C SER A 105 14.42 3.36 -2.39
N TRP A 106 13.46 2.75 -1.67
CA TRP A 106 12.64 1.66 -2.22
C TRP A 106 11.16 2.03 -2.18
N CYS A 107 10.49 1.98 -3.34
CA CYS A 107 9.05 2.21 -3.47
C CYS A 107 8.30 0.88 -3.58
N VAL A 108 7.12 0.80 -2.96
CA VAL A 108 6.25 -0.38 -3.05
C VAL A 108 5.37 -0.29 -4.30
N HIS A 109 5.29 -1.36 -5.08
CA HIS A 109 4.41 -1.50 -6.23
C HIS A 109 3.53 -2.74 -6.07
N TYR A 110 2.41 -2.76 -6.78
CA TYR A 110 1.56 -3.93 -6.99
C TYR A 110 1.75 -4.43 -8.43
N ASP A 111 2.46 -5.54 -8.56
CA ASP A 111 2.83 -6.16 -9.83
C ASP A 111 1.73 -7.11 -10.33
N LYS A 112 0.63 -6.53 -10.80
CA LYS A 112 -0.54 -7.32 -11.26
C LYS A 112 -0.21 -8.29 -12.40
N ASN A 113 0.78 -7.98 -13.23
CA ASN A 113 1.11 -8.74 -14.42
C ASN A 113 2.31 -9.68 -14.22
N GLY A 114 3.09 -9.50 -13.15
CA GLY A 114 4.32 -10.25 -12.88
C GLY A 114 5.46 -9.88 -13.84
N ASP A 115 5.49 -8.64 -14.34
CA ASP A 115 6.43 -8.17 -15.36
C ASP A 115 7.25 -6.94 -14.94
N LEU A 116 7.13 -6.49 -13.69
CA LEU A 116 7.79 -5.26 -13.26
C LEU A 116 9.31 -5.36 -13.23
N ASP A 117 9.89 -6.55 -13.07
CA ASP A 117 11.34 -6.76 -13.15
C ASP A 117 11.89 -6.45 -14.56
N GLU A 118 11.18 -6.89 -15.60
CA GLU A 118 11.50 -6.58 -16.99
C GLU A 118 11.23 -5.11 -17.34
N VAL A 119 10.06 -4.59 -16.93
CA VAL A 119 9.62 -3.22 -17.24
C VAL A 119 10.50 -2.17 -16.55
N MET A 120 10.98 -2.44 -15.32
CA MET A 120 11.77 -1.48 -14.54
C MET A 120 13.28 -1.64 -14.74
N ALA A 121 13.74 -2.59 -15.56
CA ALA A 121 15.15 -2.79 -15.82
C ALA A 121 15.86 -1.48 -16.26
N PRO A 122 17.06 -1.18 -15.74
CA PRO A 122 17.92 -2.05 -14.95
C PRO A 122 17.77 -1.89 -13.42
N ARG A 123 16.62 -1.40 -12.92
CA ARG A 123 16.41 -1.24 -11.48
C ARG A 123 16.24 -2.58 -10.78
N ASP A 124 16.68 -2.65 -9.53
CA ASP A 124 16.43 -3.80 -8.68
C ASP A 124 14.94 -3.86 -8.30
N VAL A 125 14.34 -5.03 -8.54
CA VAL A 125 12.97 -5.37 -8.16
C VAL A 125 13.01 -6.61 -7.29
N VAL A 126 12.33 -6.56 -6.14
CA VAL A 126 12.31 -7.65 -5.15
C VAL A 126 10.88 -7.91 -4.73
N GLU A 127 10.43 -9.17 -4.83
CA GLU A 127 9.13 -9.59 -4.28
C GLU A 127 9.10 -9.37 -2.77
N ILE A 128 8.00 -8.82 -2.26
CA ILE A 128 7.80 -8.57 -0.84
C ILE A 128 6.40 -8.99 -0.40
N GLU A 129 6.27 -9.32 0.88
CA GLU A 129 4.98 -9.53 1.51
C GLU A 129 4.71 -8.40 2.52
N LEU A 130 3.47 -7.91 2.54
CA LEU A 130 3.07 -6.83 3.43
C LEU A 130 2.45 -7.38 4.71
N HIS A 131 3.31 -7.75 5.66
CA HIS A 131 2.88 -8.31 6.94
C HIS A 131 2.08 -7.30 7.78
N ARG A 132 0.96 -7.77 8.33
CA ARG A 132 0.04 -7.02 9.18
C ARG A 132 0.39 -7.24 10.65
N GLU A 133 0.70 -6.15 11.33
CA GLU A 133 0.84 -6.14 12.79
C GLU A 133 -0.33 -5.39 13.41
N LEU A 134 -1.17 -6.10 14.16
CA LEU A 134 -2.28 -5.49 14.89
C LEU A 134 -1.76 -4.55 15.98
N GLN A 135 -2.23 -3.31 15.95
CA GLN A 135 -1.93 -2.36 17.02
C GLN A 135 -2.62 -2.82 18.32
N LEU A 136 -1.87 -2.90 19.42
CA LEU A 136 -2.36 -3.36 20.72
C LEU A 136 -3.67 -2.66 21.12
N GLY A 137 -4.69 -3.44 21.47
CA GLY A 137 -6.02 -2.95 21.83
C GLY A 137 -6.99 -2.74 20.66
N VAL A 138 -6.56 -2.92 19.42
CA VAL A 138 -7.40 -2.91 18.22
C VAL A 138 -7.58 -4.35 17.72
N SER A 139 -8.79 -4.88 17.80
CA SER A 139 -9.17 -6.13 17.13
C SER A 139 -10.02 -5.78 15.91
N SER A 140 -9.52 -6.09 14.71
CA SER A 140 -10.32 -6.06 13.49
C SER A 140 -10.58 -7.51 13.08
N ARG A 141 -11.82 -7.99 13.26
CA ARG A 141 -12.27 -9.26 12.67
C ARG A 141 -13.22 -8.93 11.54
N MET A 142 -13.07 -9.60 10.40
CA MET A 142 -14.04 -9.48 9.31
C MET A 142 -15.35 -10.11 9.80
N THR A 143 -16.38 -9.29 10.06
CA THR A 143 -17.73 -9.80 10.23
C THR A 143 -18.31 -10.00 8.83
N ARG A 144 -18.27 -11.24 8.34
CA ARG A 144 -19.10 -11.62 7.19
C ARG A 144 -20.52 -11.81 7.74
N ASP A 145 -21.47 -11.00 7.26
CA ASP A 145 -22.90 -11.27 7.46
C ASP A 145 -23.34 -12.51 6.66
#